data_AF-A0A9D1KTK1-F1
#
_entry.id   AF-A0A9D1KTK1-F1
#
_cell.length_a   1.000
_cell.length_b   1.000
_cell.length_c   1.000
_cell.angle_alpha   90.00
_cell.angle_beta   90.00
_cell.angle_gamma   90.00
#
_symmetry.space_group_name_H-M   'P 1'
#
loop_
_entity.id
_entity.type
_entity.pdbx_description
1 polymer ?
#
loop_
_entity_poly.entity_id
_entity_poly.type
_entity_poly.pdbx_seq_one_letter_code
_entity_poly.pdbx_strand_id
1 'polypeptide(L)'
;MKKKFICTICGYVHEGDSAPEKCPQCHAPASKFKELVEGEGALAFVTEHVIGVAKGCDEEMIKDLNAHFTGECTEVGMYLAMSRQADREGYPEIAEAYKRYAWEEAEHASKFAELLGDVVWDTKTNLEKRMQAECGACEDKMRIAKRAKELNLDAIHDTVHEMAKDEARHGKGFEGLYNRYFKK
;
A
#
# COMPACT_ATOMS: atom_id res chain seq x y z
N MET A 1 22.87 -36.77 -15.03
CA MET A 1 22.30 -35.86 -14.01
C MET A 1 20.82 -36.17 -13.91
N LYS A 2 20.26 -36.27 -12.69
CA LYS A 2 18.82 -36.48 -12.53
C LYS A 2 18.07 -35.23 -13.00
N LYS A 3 16.95 -35.40 -13.69
CA LYS A 3 16.11 -34.29 -14.15
C LYS A 3 15.32 -33.73 -12.97
N LYS A 4 14.97 -32.45 -13.05
CA LYS A 4 14.05 -31.80 -12.11
C LYS A 4 12.69 -31.65 -12.77
N PHE A 5 11.62 -31.92 -12.03
CA PHE A 5 10.25 -31.72 -12.50
C PHE A 5 9.50 -30.87 -11.48
N ILE A 6 8.94 -29.74 -11.89
CA ILE A 6 8.14 -28.87 -11.03
C ILE A 6 6.64 -29.10 -11.26
N CYS A 7 5.90 -29.30 -10.19
CA CYS A 7 4.45 -29.31 -10.21
C CYS A 7 3.93 -27.88 -10.46
N THR A 8 3.22 -27.66 -11.57
CA THR A 8 2.68 -26.34 -11.94
C THR A 8 1.47 -25.90 -11.11
N ILE A 9 1.00 -26.73 -10.17
CA ILE A 9 -0.11 -26.40 -9.26
C ILE A 9 0.40 -25.88 -7.92
N CYS A 10 1.41 -26.53 -7.33
CA CYS A 10 1.88 -26.19 -5.99
C CYS A 10 3.38 -25.85 -5.91
N GLY A 11 4.12 -25.93 -7.01
CA GLY A 11 5.55 -25.64 -7.05
C GLY A 11 6.47 -26.75 -6.52
N TYR A 12 5.94 -27.90 -6.08
CA TYR A 12 6.77 -29.03 -5.64
C TYR A 12 7.77 -29.48 -6.72
N VAL A 13 9.05 -29.59 -6.36
CA VAL A 13 10.11 -30.04 -7.27
C VAL A 13 10.48 -31.48 -6.95
N HIS A 14 10.38 -32.36 -7.96
CA HIS A 14 10.83 -33.74 -7.92
C HIS A 14 12.16 -33.90 -8.65
N GLU A 15 13.13 -34.57 -8.04
CA GLU A 15 14.38 -34.98 -8.69
C GLU A 15 14.33 -36.47 -9.05
N GLY A 16 14.40 -36.79 -10.34
CA GLY A 16 14.26 -38.16 -10.83
C GLY A 16 14.46 -38.28 -12.33
N ASP A 17 14.27 -39.47 -12.88
CA ASP A 17 14.36 -39.70 -14.33
C ASP A 17 13.06 -39.30 -15.05
N SER A 18 11.93 -39.31 -14.33
CA SER A 18 10.61 -38.91 -14.80
C SER A 18 9.80 -38.20 -13.70
N ALA A 19 8.76 -37.46 -14.07
CA ALA A 19 7.79 -36.91 -13.13
C ALA A 19 7.05 -38.05 -12.37
N PRO A 20 6.68 -37.86 -11.09
CA PRO A 20 5.92 -38.86 -10.34
C PRO A 20 4.47 -38.94 -10.85
N GLU A 21 3.84 -40.12 -10.73
CA GLU A 21 2.43 -40.32 -11.15
C GLU A 21 1.46 -39.35 -10.49
N LYS A 22 1.70 -39.04 -9.21
CA LYS A 22 0.97 -38.05 -8.42
C LYS A 22 1.95 -37.18 -7.65
N CYS A 23 1.68 -35.88 -7.59
CA CYS A 23 2.41 -34.95 -6.76
C CYS A 23 2.25 -35.36 -5.27
N PRO A 24 3.33 -35.56 -4.51
CA PRO A 24 3.23 -35.92 -3.10
C PRO A 24 2.67 -34.79 -2.22
N GLN A 25 2.70 -33.54 -2.71
CA GLN A 25 2.20 -32.37 -1.96
C GLN A 25 0.72 -32.10 -2.21
N CYS A 26 0.30 -32.00 -3.48
CA CYS A 26 -1.07 -31.60 -3.83
C CYS A 26 -1.87 -32.71 -4.55
N HIS A 27 -1.30 -33.90 -4.72
CA HIS A 27 -1.92 -35.05 -5.38
C HIS A 27 -2.30 -34.84 -6.86
N ALA A 28 -1.86 -33.72 -7.46
CA ALA A 28 -2.04 -33.46 -8.88
C ALA A 28 -1.41 -34.57 -9.75
N PRO A 29 -2.04 -34.91 -10.88
CA PRO A 29 -1.51 -35.95 -11.78
C PRO A 29 -0.17 -35.52 -12.41
N ALA A 30 0.60 -36.49 -12.86
CA ALA A 30 1.89 -36.30 -13.57
C ALA A 30 1.82 -35.27 -14.71
N SER A 31 0.66 -35.13 -15.39
CA SER A 31 0.44 -34.14 -16.46
C SER A 31 0.59 -32.68 -16.03
N LYS A 32 0.64 -32.42 -14.71
CA LYS A 32 0.89 -31.10 -14.12
C LYS A 32 2.35 -30.89 -13.74
N PHE A 33 3.28 -31.78 -14.13
CA PHE A 33 4.70 -31.56 -13.97
C PHE A 33 5.33 -31.03 -15.26
N LYS A 34 6.24 -30.06 -15.12
CA LYS A 34 7.11 -29.58 -16.21
C LYS A 34 8.56 -29.89 -15.85
N GLU A 35 9.35 -30.35 -16.82
CA GLU A 35 10.79 -30.52 -16.63
C GLU A 35 11.44 -29.13 -16.46
N LEU A 36 12.19 -28.96 -15.37
CA LEU A 36 12.99 -27.79 -15.07
C LEU A 36 14.34 -27.95 -15.78
N VAL A 37 14.53 -27.20 -16.87
CA VAL A 37 15.79 -27.14 -17.59
C VAL A 37 16.68 -26.09 -16.93
N GLU A 38 17.78 -26.52 -16.30
CA GLU A 38 18.77 -25.62 -15.71
C GLU A 38 19.54 -24.90 -16.84
N GLY A 39 19.17 -23.65 -17.15
CA GLY A 39 19.87 -22.87 -18.20
C GLY A 39 19.19 -21.58 -18.67
N GLU A 40 17.87 -21.44 -18.51
CA GLU A 40 17.17 -20.17 -18.83
C GLU A 40 17.11 -19.29 -17.57
N GLY A 41 18.24 -18.66 -17.24
CA GLY A 41 18.51 -17.95 -15.98
C GLY A 41 17.77 -16.63 -15.74
N ALA A 42 16.51 -16.50 -16.13
CA ALA A 42 15.63 -15.43 -15.67
C ALA A 42 14.29 -16.02 -15.24
N LEU A 43 13.78 -15.63 -14.07
CA LEU A 43 12.41 -15.93 -13.68
C LEU A 43 11.48 -15.27 -14.71
N ALA A 44 10.71 -16.08 -15.43
CA ALA A 44 9.69 -15.61 -16.35
C ALA A 44 8.32 -15.70 -15.66
N PHE A 45 7.76 -14.55 -15.28
CA PHE A 45 6.41 -14.46 -14.73
C PHE A 45 5.40 -14.27 -15.85
N VAL A 46 4.28 -15.01 -15.80
CA VAL A 46 3.23 -14.97 -16.84
C VAL A 46 2.45 -13.65 -16.80
N THR A 47 2.38 -13.03 -15.62
CA THR A 47 1.75 -11.74 -15.39
C THR A 47 2.40 -11.08 -14.18
N GLU A 48 2.30 -9.76 -14.12
CA GLU A 48 2.81 -8.94 -13.03
C GLU A 48 1.75 -7.90 -12.65
N HIS A 49 1.84 -7.39 -11.42
CA HIS A 49 1.04 -6.24 -11.04
C HIS A 49 1.53 -5.01 -11.81
N VAL A 50 0.62 -4.25 -12.40
CA VAL A 50 0.93 -3.06 -13.19
C VAL A 50 0.23 -1.86 -12.55
N ILE A 51 1.02 -0.86 -12.18
CA ILE A 51 0.51 0.41 -11.69
C ILE A 51 0.06 1.26 -12.88
N GLY A 52 -1.11 1.87 -12.78
CA GLY A 52 -1.67 2.77 -13.79
C GLY A 52 -2.36 2.04 -14.94
N VAL A 53 -2.89 0.84 -14.74
CA VAL A 53 -3.63 0.10 -15.78
C VAL A 53 -4.86 0.84 -16.29
N ALA A 54 -5.41 1.79 -15.52
CA ALA A 54 -6.53 2.61 -15.95
C ALA A 54 -6.12 3.78 -16.86
N LYS A 55 -4.81 4.08 -17.03
CA LYS A 55 -4.31 5.19 -17.88
C LYS A 55 -4.63 4.90 -19.36
N GLY A 56 -5.82 5.32 -19.80
CA GLY A 56 -6.34 5.03 -21.14
C GLY A 56 -7.83 4.66 -21.16
N CYS A 57 -8.43 4.44 -19.98
CA CYS A 57 -9.88 4.39 -19.84
C CYS A 57 -10.52 5.74 -20.21
N ASP A 58 -11.82 5.72 -20.50
CA ASP A 58 -12.57 6.95 -20.76
C ASP A 58 -12.65 7.88 -19.52
N GLU A 59 -13.01 9.13 -19.77
CA GLU A 59 -13.07 10.18 -18.75
C GLU A 59 -14.05 9.86 -17.61
N GLU A 60 -15.16 9.15 -17.90
CA GLU A 60 -16.16 8.78 -16.91
C GLU A 60 -15.59 7.72 -15.96
N MET A 61 -14.93 6.69 -16.50
CA MET A 61 -14.24 5.67 -15.69
C MET A 61 -13.14 6.27 -14.82
N ILE A 62 -12.29 7.16 -15.37
CA ILE A 62 -11.25 7.83 -14.57
C ILE A 62 -11.87 8.67 -13.46
N LYS A 63 -12.97 9.36 -13.74
CA LYS A 63 -13.69 10.15 -12.74
C LYS A 63 -14.26 9.27 -11.64
N ASP A 64 -14.89 8.15 -11.98
CA ASP A 64 -15.45 7.21 -11.00
C ASP A 64 -14.34 6.64 -10.09
N LEU A 65 -13.23 6.19 -10.68
CA LEU A 65 -12.09 5.68 -9.91
C LEU A 65 -11.50 6.74 -8.96
N ASN A 66 -11.38 7.99 -9.39
CA ASN A 66 -10.93 9.09 -8.54
C ASN A 66 -11.93 9.44 -7.42
N ALA A 67 -13.23 9.41 -7.73
CA ALA A 67 -14.27 9.65 -6.75
C ALA A 67 -14.25 8.58 -5.65
N HIS A 68 -14.12 7.31 -6.05
CA HIS A 68 -13.96 6.21 -5.12
C HIS A 68 -12.66 6.31 -4.31
N PHE A 69 -11.50 6.55 -4.93
CA PHE A 69 -10.25 6.79 -4.19
C PHE A 69 -10.41 7.84 -3.08
N THR A 70 -11.08 8.96 -3.42
CA THR A 70 -11.33 10.05 -2.46
C THR A 70 -12.32 9.65 -1.37
N GLY A 71 -13.38 8.93 -1.73
CA GLY A 71 -14.38 8.41 -0.80
C GLY A 71 -13.76 7.47 0.23
N GLU A 72 -13.06 6.45 -0.24
CA GLU A 72 -12.38 5.46 0.59
C GLU A 72 -11.36 6.12 1.53
N CYS A 73 -10.53 7.06 1.02
CA CYS A 73 -9.60 7.84 1.86
C CYS A 73 -10.31 8.63 2.97
N THR A 74 -11.51 9.14 2.68
CA THR A 74 -12.32 9.88 3.65
C THR A 74 -12.88 8.94 4.71
N GLU A 75 -13.35 7.75 4.32
CA GLU A 75 -13.89 6.74 5.23
C GLU A 75 -12.84 6.24 6.21
N VAL A 76 -11.59 6.04 5.79
CA VAL A 76 -10.48 5.72 6.70
C VAL A 76 -10.39 6.72 7.86
N GLY A 77 -10.39 8.02 7.54
CA GLY A 77 -10.33 9.09 8.55
C GLY A 77 -11.57 9.12 9.45
N MET A 78 -12.75 8.93 8.85
CA MET A 78 -14.03 8.89 9.57
C MET A 78 -14.09 7.72 10.55
N TYR A 79 -13.80 6.51 10.11
CA TYR A 79 -13.84 5.32 10.97
C TYR A 79 -12.80 5.38 12.09
N LEU A 80 -11.59 5.90 11.86
CA LEU A 80 -10.63 6.11 12.96
C LEU A 80 -11.12 7.16 13.97
N ALA A 81 -11.83 8.20 13.52
CA ALA A 81 -12.43 9.19 14.42
C ALA A 81 -13.60 8.60 15.23
N MET A 82 -14.49 7.84 14.57
CA MET A 82 -15.61 7.14 15.21
C MET A 82 -15.12 6.10 16.21
N SER A 83 -14.05 5.37 15.87
CA SER A 83 -13.40 4.44 16.78
C SER A 83 -12.95 5.12 18.09
N ARG A 84 -12.26 6.26 17.98
CA ARG A 84 -11.82 7.04 19.15
C ARG A 84 -13.00 7.52 19.99
N GLN A 85 -14.14 7.81 19.37
CA GLN A 85 -15.36 8.19 20.08
C GLN A 85 -15.93 6.98 20.85
N ALA A 86 -16.05 5.83 20.20
CA ALA A 86 -16.52 4.59 20.83
C ALA A 86 -15.65 4.20 22.04
N ASP A 87 -14.32 4.32 21.93
CA ASP A 87 -13.39 4.09 23.05
C ASP A 87 -13.67 5.02 24.24
N ARG A 88 -13.95 6.32 24.00
CA ARG A 88 -14.27 7.30 25.06
C ARG A 88 -15.62 7.04 25.73
N GLU A 89 -16.57 6.46 25.01
CA GLU A 89 -17.89 6.10 25.52
C GLU A 89 -17.91 4.72 26.20
N GLY A 90 -16.79 3.98 26.17
CA GLY A 90 -16.66 2.69 26.83
C GLY A 90 -17.13 1.50 25.99
N TYR A 91 -17.14 1.62 24.66
CA TYR A 91 -17.50 0.55 23.71
C TYR A 91 -16.29 0.02 22.94
N PRO A 92 -15.37 -0.72 23.59
CA PRO A 92 -14.12 -1.15 22.96
C PRO A 92 -14.33 -2.11 21.77
N GLU A 93 -15.37 -2.95 21.79
CA GLU A 93 -15.68 -3.84 20.66
C GLU A 93 -16.09 -3.06 19.41
N ILE A 94 -16.91 -2.02 19.57
CA ILE A 94 -17.31 -1.13 18.47
C ILE A 94 -16.09 -0.33 17.97
N ALA A 95 -15.26 0.16 18.89
CA ALA A 95 -14.04 0.87 18.53
C ALA A 95 -13.09 0.00 17.70
N GLU A 96 -12.94 -1.27 18.06
CA GLU A 96 -12.12 -2.22 17.31
C GLU A 96 -12.71 -2.55 15.93
N ALA A 97 -14.03 -2.72 15.84
CA ALA A 97 -14.71 -2.91 14.55
C ALA A 97 -14.42 -1.73 13.60
N TYR A 98 -14.56 -0.48 14.08
CA TYR A 98 -14.21 0.69 13.29
C TYR A 98 -12.73 0.74 12.87
N LYS A 99 -11.78 0.35 13.73
CA LYS A 99 -10.36 0.29 13.35
C LYS A 99 -10.11 -0.72 12.25
N ARG A 100 -10.78 -1.88 12.34
CA ARG A 100 -10.67 -2.93 11.33
C ARG A 100 -11.24 -2.47 9.98
N TYR A 101 -12.43 -1.88 9.98
CA TYR A 101 -13.04 -1.39 8.74
C TYR A 101 -12.22 -0.26 8.12
N ALA A 102 -11.63 0.63 8.93
CA ALA A 102 -10.69 1.64 8.41
C ALA A 102 -9.49 1.03 7.67
N TRP A 103 -8.99 -0.14 8.09
CA TRP A 103 -7.93 -0.85 7.38
C TRP A 103 -8.42 -1.53 6.09
N GLU A 104 -9.68 -1.96 6.05
CA GLU A 104 -10.32 -2.51 4.86
C GLU A 104 -10.53 -1.39 3.82
N GLU A 105 -11.02 -0.20 4.21
CA GLU A 105 -11.15 0.93 3.27
C GLU A 105 -9.78 1.50 2.83
N ALA A 106 -8.76 1.45 3.69
CA ALA A 106 -7.41 1.80 3.29
C ALA A 106 -6.87 0.86 2.19
N GLU A 107 -7.27 -0.42 2.23
CA GLU A 107 -6.95 -1.39 1.19
C GLU A 107 -7.68 -1.07 -0.12
N HIS A 108 -8.97 -0.73 -0.05
CA HIS A 108 -9.74 -0.27 -1.21
C HIS A 108 -9.13 0.99 -1.84
N ALA A 109 -8.83 2.01 -1.04
CA ALA A 109 -8.17 3.23 -1.49
C ALA A 109 -6.83 2.92 -2.18
N SER A 110 -6.03 2.00 -1.62
CA SER A 110 -4.74 1.61 -2.20
C SER A 110 -4.89 0.98 -3.59
N LYS A 111 -5.89 0.12 -3.79
CA LYS A 111 -6.19 -0.47 -5.10
C LYS A 111 -6.61 0.57 -6.13
N PHE A 112 -7.47 1.51 -5.76
CA PHE A 112 -7.84 2.60 -6.69
C PHE A 112 -6.63 3.46 -7.05
N ALA A 113 -5.76 3.77 -6.08
CA ALA A 113 -4.52 4.50 -6.33
C ALA A 113 -3.55 3.74 -7.26
N GLU A 114 -3.45 2.42 -7.13
CA GLU A 114 -2.67 1.57 -8.03
C GLU A 114 -3.27 1.51 -9.44
N LEU A 115 -4.60 1.37 -9.57
CA LEU A 115 -5.29 1.37 -10.86
C LEU A 115 -5.05 2.69 -11.62
N LEU A 116 -5.20 3.82 -10.93
CA LEU A 116 -5.00 5.16 -11.49
C LEU A 116 -3.51 5.42 -11.76
N GLY A 117 -2.63 5.08 -10.82
CA GLY A 117 -1.18 5.28 -10.93
C GLY A 117 -0.75 6.75 -10.92
N ASP A 118 -1.58 7.64 -10.36
CA ASP A 118 -1.33 9.09 -10.30
C ASP A 118 -0.65 9.53 -9.00
N VAL A 119 -0.72 8.69 -7.96
CA VAL A 119 -0.14 8.96 -6.63
C VAL A 119 0.80 7.86 -6.15
N VAL A 120 1.09 6.86 -7.00
CA VAL A 120 1.99 5.73 -6.72
C VAL A 120 2.95 5.54 -7.90
N TRP A 121 4.25 5.46 -7.60
CA TRP A 121 5.34 5.28 -8.56
C TRP A 121 6.35 4.22 -8.05
N ASP A 122 7.57 4.22 -8.58
CA ASP A 122 8.67 3.45 -8.01
C ASP A 122 9.06 3.95 -6.60
N THR A 123 9.67 3.09 -5.80
CA THR A 123 9.99 3.38 -4.39
C THR A 123 10.85 4.62 -4.19
N LYS A 124 11.82 4.88 -5.09
CA LYS A 124 12.67 6.07 -4.99
C LYS A 124 11.85 7.33 -5.19
N THR A 125 11.03 7.36 -6.24
CA THR A 125 10.15 8.48 -6.55
C THR A 125 9.10 8.70 -5.45
N ASN A 126 8.54 7.63 -4.89
CA ASN A 126 7.59 7.71 -3.77
C ASN A 126 8.21 8.39 -2.54
N LEU A 127 9.41 7.98 -2.13
CA LEU A 127 10.11 8.59 -0.99
C LEU A 127 10.43 10.08 -1.24
N GLU A 128 10.86 10.42 -2.44
CA GLU A 128 11.15 11.81 -2.82
C GLU A 128 9.91 12.69 -2.80
N LYS A 129 8.81 12.22 -3.41
CA LYS A 129 7.56 12.97 -3.41
C LYS A 129 6.96 13.08 -2.01
N ARG A 130 7.00 12.02 -1.20
CA ARG A 130 6.47 12.07 0.17
C ARG A 130 7.28 13.00 1.06
N MET A 131 8.62 13.00 1.02
CA MET A 131 9.40 13.95 1.83
C MET A 131 9.10 15.42 1.49
N GLN A 132 8.90 15.72 0.19
CA GLN A 132 8.53 17.07 -0.26
C GLN A 132 7.10 17.42 0.16
N ALA A 133 6.18 16.47 0.05
CA ALA A 133 4.79 16.64 0.50
C ALA A 133 4.72 16.93 2.01
N GLU A 134 5.48 16.21 2.84
CA GLU A 134 5.50 16.46 4.28
C GLU A 134 6.11 17.83 4.62
N CYS A 135 7.12 18.29 3.86
CA CYS A 135 7.67 19.63 4.02
C CYS A 135 6.60 20.72 3.77
N GLY A 136 5.85 20.60 2.67
CA GLY A 136 4.76 21.52 2.36
C GLY A 136 3.60 21.43 3.36
N ALA A 137 3.22 20.22 3.77
CA ALA A 137 2.18 20.01 4.78
C ALA A 137 2.57 20.58 6.16
N CYS A 138 3.86 20.47 6.53
CA CYS A 138 4.40 21.09 7.74
C CYS A 138 4.25 22.62 7.71
N GLU A 139 4.62 23.27 6.60
CA GLU A 139 4.48 24.72 6.45
C GLU A 139 3.01 25.16 6.55
N ASP A 140 2.10 24.46 5.86
CA ASP A 140 0.69 24.82 5.88
C ASP A 140 0.04 24.59 7.26
N LYS A 141 0.38 23.50 7.95
CA LYS A 141 -0.07 23.25 9.33
C LYS A 141 0.45 24.32 10.28
N MET A 142 1.70 24.77 10.14
CA MET A 142 2.20 25.90 10.94
C MET A 142 1.45 27.20 10.65
N ARG A 143 1.10 27.47 9.39
CA ARG A 143 0.26 28.62 9.02
C ARG A 143 -1.12 28.56 9.68
N ILE A 144 -1.76 27.39 9.67
CA ILE A 144 -3.07 27.17 10.32
C ILE A 144 -2.96 27.34 11.82
N ALA A 145 -1.96 26.73 12.47
CA ALA A 145 -1.74 26.84 13.90
C ALA A 145 -1.52 28.31 14.33
N LYS A 146 -0.68 29.05 13.61
CA LYS A 146 -0.45 30.48 13.86
C LYS A 146 -1.76 31.29 13.79
N ARG A 147 -2.56 31.08 12.74
CA ARG A 147 -3.87 31.73 12.59
C ARG A 147 -4.82 31.37 13.74
N ALA A 148 -4.86 30.09 14.13
CA ALA A 148 -5.67 29.66 15.27
C ALA A 148 -5.26 30.36 16.56
N LYS A 149 -3.94 30.56 16.78
CA LYS A 149 -3.44 31.30 17.94
C LYS A 149 -3.83 32.78 17.90
N GLU A 150 -3.73 33.43 16.75
CA GLU A 150 -4.16 34.84 16.55
C GLU A 150 -5.66 35.03 16.84
N LEU A 151 -6.46 33.99 16.62
CA LEU A 151 -7.91 33.97 16.89
C LEU A 151 -8.27 33.46 18.29
N ASN A 152 -7.29 33.16 19.15
CA ASN A 152 -7.46 32.55 20.48
C ASN A 152 -8.21 31.19 20.46
N LEU A 153 -8.00 30.39 19.42
CA LEU A 153 -8.57 29.04 19.26
C LEU A 153 -7.55 27.98 19.69
N ASP A 154 -7.24 27.95 20.99
CA ASP A 154 -6.11 27.18 21.54
C ASP A 154 -6.17 25.67 21.23
N ALA A 155 -7.34 25.04 21.33
CA ALA A 155 -7.48 23.60 21.02
C ALA A 155 -7.10 23.26 19.56
N ILE A 156 -7.41 24.16 18.62
CA ILE A 156 -7.04 24.00 17.21
C ILE A 156 -5.53 24.24 17.05
N HIS A 157 -5.01 25.32 17.65
CA HIS A 157 -3.57 25.61 17.61
C HIS A 157 -2.76 24.42 18.12
N ASP A 158 -3.07 23.92 19.33
CA ASP A 158 -2.26 22.89 19.98
C ASP A 158 -2.27 21.59 19.17
N THR A 159 -3.44 21.20 18.66
CA THR A 159 -3.57 19.98 17.84
C THR A 159 -2.83 20.10 16.52
N VAL A 160 -3.03 21.20 15.77
CA VAL A 160 -2.45 21.36 14.42
C VAL A 160 -0.95 21.64 14.49
N HIS A 161 -0.48 22.34 15.52
CA HIS A 161 0.94 22.54 15.75
C HIS A 161 1.66 21.22 16.05
N GLU A 162 1.05 20.33 16.83
CA GLU A 162 1.63 18.99 17.04
C GLU A 162 1.69 18.20 15.74
N MET A 163 0.63 18.25 14.92
CA MET A 163 0.64 17.63 13.59
C MET A 163 1.75 18.20 12.69
N ALA A 164 2.06 19.50 12.77
CA ALA A 164 3.18 20.07 12.01
C ALA A 164 4.53 19.44 12.40
N LYS A 165 4.74 19.15 13.69
CA LYS A 165 5.95 18.44 14.15
C LYS A 165 5.97 17.01 13.64
N ASP A 166 4.81 16.35 13.59
CA ASP A 166 4.69 15.02 12.99
C ASP A 166 5.09 15.03 11.51
N GLU A 167 4.63 16.01 10.72
CA GLU A 167 5.05 16.12 9.31
C GLU A 167 6.56 16.31 9.17
N ALA A 168 7.17 17.16 10.01
CA ALA A 168 8.62 17.31 10.02
C ALA A 168 9.34 15.99 10.35
N ARG A 169 8.82 15.22 11.31
CA ARG A 169 9.34 13.89 11.67
C ARG A 169 9.17 12.89 10.51
N HIS A 170 8.01 12.86 9.86
CA HIS A 170 7.75 11.97 8.72
C HIS A 170 8.65 12.31 7.54
N GLY A 171 8.75 13.59 7.19
CA GLY A 171 9.63 14.08 6.13
C GLY A 171 11.10 13.71 6.37
N LYS A 172 11.60 13.86 7.61
CA LYS A 172 12.95 13.40 7.99
C LYS A 172 13.11 11.88 7.95
N GLY A 173 12.07 11.13 8.30
CA GLY A 173 12.03 9.68 8.13
C GLY A 173 12.20 9.27 6.66
N PHE A 174 11.41 9.87 5.76
CA PHE A 174 11.50 9.61 4.32
C PHE A 174 12.83 10.05 3.72
N GLU A 175 13.35 11.23 4.10
CA GLU A 175 14.68 11.70 3.70
C GLU A 175 15.77 10.71 4.12
N GLY A 176 15.71 10.21 5.36
CA GLY A 176 16.66 9.22 5.88
C GLY A 176 16.63 7.91 5.08
N LEU A 177 15.44 7.39 4.77
CA LEU A 177 15.27 6.20 3.94
C LEU A 177 15.77 6.42 2.51
N TYR A 178 15.43 7.57 1.91
CA TYR A 178 15.90 7.93 0.57
C TYR A 178 17.43 7.96 0.52
N ASN A 179 18.04 8.64 1.48
CA ASN A 179 19.49 8.77 1.55
C ASN A 179 20.16 7.39 1.72
N ARG A 180 19.61 6.54 2.60
CA ARG A 180 20.15 5.20 2.86
C ARG A 180 20.16 4.29 1.62
N TYR A 181 19.10 4.32 0.82
CA TYR A 181 18.92 3.36 -0.27
C TYR A 181 19.23 3.92 -1.67
N PHE A 182 19.13 5.23 -1.88
CA PHE A 182 19.14 5.83 -3.22
C PHE A 182 20.12 6.99 -3.42
N LYS A 183 20.72 7.54 -2.35
CA LYS A 183 21.77 8.55 -2.44
C LYS A 183 23.13 7.86 -2.26
N LYS A 184 23.77 7.54 -3.39
CA LYS A 184 25.16 7.06 -3.41
C LYS A 184 26.13 8.22 -3.29
#